data_AF-A0A413IG61-F1
#
_entry.id   AF-A0A413IG61-F1
#
_cell.length_a   1.000
_cell.length_b   1.000
_cell.length_c   1.000
_cell.angle_alpha   90.00
_cell.angle_beta   90.00
_cell.angle_gamma   90.00
#
_symmetry.space_group_name_H-M   'P 1'
#
loop_
_entity.id
_entity.type
_entity.pdbx_description
1 polymer ?
#
loop_
_entity_poly.entity_id
_entity_poly.type
_entity_poly.pdbx_seq_one_letter_code
_entity_poly.pdbx_strand_id
1 'polypeptide(L)'
;MDQIRVNGIEEAERVLDEMIRNYPKQTVAAGLRAAAKPFVNRTKEAGPSPKFSKLAGVKVYTKGKEPLMAAGQFGGRTKRVWKTLSSYMSMYYIFYWLNHGTLSNRSAAYHFKNARKPVSANWKGGIRATDDIKKAWEVSKARVISAIPVEMRKASERFIKRMQSKTGIK
;
A
#
# COMPACT_ATOMS: atom_id res chain seq x y z
N MET A 1 4.65 36.35 0.56
CA MET A 1 3.65 35.35 1.01
C MET A 1 3.35 34.53 -0.22
N ASP A 2 3.97 33.37 -0.35
CA ASP A 2 3.93 32.65 -1.62
C ASP A 2 2.85 31.58 -1.54
N GLN A 3 1.63 32.00 -1.90
CA GLN A 3 0.54 31.08 -2.16
C GLN A 3 0.76 30.41 -3.51
N ILE A 4 1.39 29.23 -3.49
CA ILE A 4 1.21 28.24 -4.56
C ILE A 4 0.17 27.24 -4.05
N ARG A 5 -1.11 27.56 -4.25
CA ARG A 5 -2.17 26.55 -4.29
C ARG A 5 -2.26 26.08 -5.74
N VAL A 6 -1.53 25.01 -6.05
CA VAL A 6 -1.83 24.15 -7.21
C VAL A 6 -1.86 22.72 -6.68
N ASN A 7 -2.92 22.02 -7.04
CA ASN A 7 -3.41 20.80 -6.41
C ASN A 7 -2.33 19.71 -6.36
N GLY A 8 -1.95 19.24 -5.17
CA GLY A 8 -0.87 18.25 -5.02
C GLY A 8 -1.09 16.93 -5.80
N ILE A 9 -2.33 16.65 -6.22
CA ILE A 9 -2.66 15.53 -7.11
C ILE A 9 -2.19 15.80 -8.54
N GLU A 10 -2.48 16.98 -9.11
CA GLU A 10 -2.08 17.34 -10.48
C GLU A 10 -0.56 17.37 -10.63
N GLU A 11 0.15 17.90 -9.63
CA GLU A 11 1.62 17.86 -9.66
C GLU A 11 2.14 16.42 -9.56
N ALA A 12 1.55 15.60 -8.69
CA ALA A 12 1.93 14.19 -8.55
C ALA A 12 1.70 13.42 -9.85
N GLU A 13 0.58 13.63 -10.53
CA GLU A 13 0.27 13.05 -11.84
C GLU A 13 1.26 13.51 -12.90
N ARG A 14 1.50 14.82 -13.02
CA ARG A 14 2.45 15.38 -13.99
C ARG A 14 3.87 14.81 -13.81
N VAL A 15 4.38 14.79 -12.58
CA VAL A 15 5.72 14.24 -12.31
C VAL A 15 5.75 12.74 -12.54
N LEU A 16 4.68 12.02 -12.21
CA LEU A 16 4.60 10.59 -12.50
C LEU A 16 4.69 10.33 -14.02
N ASP A 17 3.94 11.06 -14.83
CA ASP A 17 3.95 10.96 -16.30
C ASP A 17 5.30 11.29 -16.91
N GLU A 18 5.95 12.35 -16.43
CA GLU A 18 7.32 12.69 -16.80
C GLU A 18 8.29 11.55 -16.47
N MET A 19 8.20 11.00 -15.26
CA MET A 19 9.12 9.97 -14.79
C MET A 19 8.98 8.65 -15.54
N ILE A 20 7.74 8.25 -15.90
CA ILE A 20 7.49 7.04 -16.71
C ILE A 20 8.12 7.18 -18.10
N ARG A 21 8.01 8.36 -18.72
CA ARG A 21 8.53 8.61 -20.07
C ARG A 21 10.05 8.62 -20.11
N ASN A 22 10.68 9.23 -19.11
CA ASN A 22 12.10 9.57 -19.15
C ASN A 22 13.01 8.58 -18.41
N TYR A 23 12.48 7.75 -17.51
CA TYR A 23 13.30 6.88 -16.65
C TYR A 23 12.90 5.41 -16.69
N PRO A 24 13.86 4.49 -16.45
CA PRO A 24 13.55 3.07 -16.34
C PRO A 24 12.51 2.77 -15.25
N LYS A 25 11.70 1.74 -15.51
CA LYS A 25 10.63 1.28 -14.61
C LYS A 25 11.07 1.07 -13.16
N GLN A 26 12.31 0.62 -12.94
CA GLN A 26 12.87 0.38 -11.61
C GLN A 26 13.07 1.69 -10.84
N THR A 27 13.47 2.77 -11.52
CA THR A 27 13.64 4.11 -10.93
C THR A 27 12.29 4.67 -10.50
N VAL A 28 11.29 4.62 -11.40
CA VAL A 28 9.91 5.03 -11.11
C VAL A 28 9.35 4.24 -9.92
N ALA A 29 9.55 2.92 -9.92
CA ALA A 29 9.11 2.07 -8.83
C ALA A 29 9.83 2.34 -7.50
N ALA A 30 11.09 2.80 -7.52
CA ALA A 30 11.80 3.20 -6.31
C ALA A 30 11.20 4.48 -5.71
N GLY A 31 10.91 5.49 -6.56
CA GLY A 31 10.25 6.73 -6.14
C GLY A 31 8.87 6.48 -5.54
N LEU A 32 8.01 5.70 -6.21
CA LEU A 32 6.68 5.33 -5.68
C LEU A 32 6.76 4.61 -4.33
N ARG A 33 7.67 3.63 -4.19
CA ARG A 33 7.83 2.92 -2.91
C ARG A 33 8.26 3.84 -1.78
N ALA A 34 9.11 4.82 -2.07
CA ALA A 34 9.54 5.81 -1.08
C ALA A 34 8.39 6.77 -0.71
N ALA A 35 7.63 7.24 -1.70
CA ALA A 35 6.47 8.12 -1.48
C ALA A 35 5.37 7.44 -0.65
N ALA A 36 5.19 6.12 -0.75
CA ALA A 36 4.21 5.38 0.05
C ALA A 36 4.62 5.11 1.51
N LYS A 37 5.84 5.45 1.93
CA LYS A 37 6.31 5.21 3.32
C LYS A 37 5.38 5.76 4.41
N PRO A 38 4.79 6.97 4.30
CA PRO A 38 3.85 7.47 5.31
C PRO A 38 2.68 6.51 5.54
N PHE A 39 2.08 5.98 4.48
CA PHE A 39 1.00 5.00 4.59
C PHE A 39 1.48 3.65 5.15
N VAL A 40 2.64 3.17 4.71
CA VAL A 40 3.21 1.90 5.22
C VAL A 40 3.48 2.01 6.72
N ASN A 41 4.03 3.12 7.19
CA ASN A 41 4.31 3.33 8.61
C ASN A 41 3.02 3.37 9.42
N ARG A 42 1.99 4.10 8.95
CA ARG A 42 0.68 4.08 9.60
C ARG A 42 0.04 2.70 9.61
N THR A 43 0.19 1.92 8.55
CA THR A 43 -0.31 0.54 8.50
C THR A 43 0.41 -0.37 9.52
N LYS A 44 1.71 -0.15 9.75
CA LYS A 44 2.47 -0.89 10.76
C LYS A 44 2.02 -0.55 12.18
N GLU A 45 1.75 0.73 12.43
CA GLU A 45 1.29 1.25 13.73
C GLU A 45 -0.15 0.85 14.04
N ALA A 46 -1.03 0.86 13.03
CA ALA A 46 -2.44 0.51 13.20
C ALA A 46 -2.68 -0.99 13.36
N GLY A 47 -1.68 -1.83 13.08
CA GLY A 47 -1.83 -3.28 13.22
C GLY A 47 -2.05 -3.70 14.68
N PRO A 48 -2.93 -4.68 14.95
CA PRO A 48 -3.26 -5.10 16.32
C PRO A 48 -2.11 -5.81 17.05
N SER A 49 -0.99 -6.06 16.38
CA SER A 49 0.21 -6.66 16.95
C SER A 49 1.44 -6.33 16.10
N PRO A 50 2.64 -6.17 16.72
CA PRO A 50 3.91 -6.00 15.99
C PRO A 50 4.18 -7.11 14.98
N LYS A 51 3.62 -8.32 15.15
CA LYS A 51 3.77 -9.44 14.20
C LYS A 51 3.18 -9.11 12.82
N PHE A 52 2.14 -8.28 12.76
CA PHE A 52 1.49 -7.86 11.51
C PHE A 52 2.22 -6.73 10.78
N SER A 53 3.12 -6.00 11.45
CA SER A 53 3.91 -4.93 10.83
C SER A 53 4.72 -5.42 9.62
N LYS A 54 5.14 -6.69 9.62
CA LYS A 54 5.87 -7.33 8.52
C LYS A 54 5.00 -7.60 7.29
N LEU A 55 3.67 -7.48 7.40
CA LEU A 55 2.75 -7.61 6.28
C LEU A 55 2.68 -6.33 5.46
N ALA A 56 2.83 -5.17 6.12
CA ALA A 56 2.74 -3.86 5.49
C ALA A 56 3.83 -3.68 4.42
N GLY A 57 3.42 -3.30 3.22
CA GLY A 57 4.34 -3.10 2.11
C GLY A 57 3.70 -2.38 0.94
N VAL A 58 4.46 -2.28 -0.14
CA VAL A 58 4.06 -1.59 -1.36
C VAL A 58 4.38 -2.49 -2.55
N LYS A 59 3.39 -2.70 -3.41
CA LYS A 59 3.56 -3.23 -4.75
C LYS A 59 3.42 -2.09 -5.74
N VAL A 60 4.35 -2.03 -6.68
CA VAL A 60 4.30 -1.09 -7.80
C VAL A 60 4.23 -1.90 -9.07
N TYR A 61 3.20 -1.64 -9.87
CA TYR A 61 2.96 -2.25 -11.16
C TYR A 61 3.26 -1.22 -12.23
N THR A 62 4.33 -1.44 -13.00
CA THR A 62 4.79 -0.54 -14.08
C THR A 62 4.62 -1.15 -15.47
N LYS A 63 3.78 -2.20 -15.57
CA LYS A 63 3.53 -2.94 -16.82
C LYS A 63 2.29 -2.45 -17.58
N GLY A 64 1.38 -1.72 -16.94
CA GLY A 64 0.19 -1.13 -17.58
C GLY A 64 0.43 0.28 -18.08
N LYS A 65 -0.55 0.86 -18.81
CA LYS A 65 -0.55 2.26 -19.24
C LYS A 65 -0.53 3.24 -18.05
N GLU A 66 -1.15 2.84 -16.94
CA GLU A 66 -1.16 3.58 -15.68
C GLU A 66 -0.28 2.84 -14.65
N PRO A 67 0.75 3.48 -14.08
CA PRO A 67 1.50 2.88 -12.99
C PRO A 67 0.62 2.78 -11.75
N LEU A 68 0.39 1.56 -11.31
CA LEU A 68 -0.44 1.31 -10.14
C LEU A 68 0.44 1.08 -8.94
N MET A 69 0.28 1.90 -7.91
CA MET A 69 0.85 1.66 -6.60
C MET A 69 -0.23 1.09 -5.68
N ALA A 70 -0.08 -0.18 -5.33
CA ALA A 70 -0.90 -0.79 -4.29
C ALA A 70 -0.07 -0.80 -3.01
N ALA A 71 -0.48 0.00 -2.03
CA ALA A 71 0.06 -0.07 -0.69
C ALA A 71 -0.92 -0.83 0.21
N GLY A 72 -0.43 -1.73 1.05
CA GLY A 72 -1.28 -2.59 1.85
C GLY A 72 -0.52 -3.77 2.41
N GLN A 73 -1.19 -4.91 2.58
CA GLN A 73 -0.59 -6.08 3.18
C GLN A 73 -0.18 -7.12 2.14
N PHE A 74 1.13 -7.29 1.97
CA PHE A 74 1.70 -8.17 0.95
C PHE A 74 2.67 -9.22 1.50
N GLY A 75 3.12 -9.08 2.74
CA GLY A 75 4.01 -10.04 3.40
C GLY A 75 3.29 -11.30 3.91
N GLY A 76 4.06 -12.27 4.42
CA GLY A 76 3.57 -13.29 5.37
C GLY A 76 2.61 -14.36 4.86
N ARG A 77 2.38 -14.48 3.54
CA ARG A 77 1.55 -15.56 2.96
C ARG A 77 2.01 -16.97 3.34
N THR A 78 3.30 -17.14 3.66
CA THR A 78 3.93 -18.44 3.95
C THR A 78 4.06 -18.75 5.45
N LYS A 79 3.82 -17.79 6.35
CA LYS A 79 3.95 -18.03 7.79
C LYS A 79 2.62 -18.49 8.37
N ARG A 80 2.54 -19.80 8.64
CA ARG A 80 1.43 -20.50 9.29
C ARG A 80 1.49 -20.23 10.79
N VAL A 81 0.46 -19.64 11.39
CA VAL A 81 0.53 -19.17 12.79
C VAL A 81 -0.58 -19.71 13.67
N TRP A 82 -1.61 -20.36 13.11
CA TRP A 82 -2.71 -20.90 13.90
C TRP A 82 -3.05 -22.34 13.52
N LYS A 83 -3.06 -23.22 14.53
CA LYS A 83 -3.46 -24.63 14.44
C LYS A 83 -4.87 -24.75 14.98
N THR A 84 -5.86 -24.94 14.12
CA THR A 84 -7.16 -25.52 14.52
C THR A 84 -7.46 -26.72 13.66
N LEU A 85 -7.87 -27.79 14.36
CA LEU A 85 -8.39 -29.13 14.03
C LEU A 85 -8.12 -29.80 12.67
N SER A 86 -7.71 -29.11 11.61
CA SER A 86 -7.24 -29.70 10.35
C SER A 86 -6.59 -28.71 9.36
N SER A 87 -6.44 -27.40 9.67
CA SER A 87 -5.89 -26.44 8.69
C SER A 87 -5.03 -25.33 9.28
N TYR A 88 -4.07 -24.85 8.48
CA TYR A 88 -3.18 -23.74 8.81
C TYR A 88 -3.72 -22.42 8.22
N MET A 89 -3.95 -21.41 9.07
CA MET A 89 -4.27 -20.05 8.62
C MET A 89 -3.00 -19.19 8.58
N SER A 90 -2.77 -18.48 7.46
CA SER A 90 -1.64 -17.56 7.32
C SER A 90 -1.89 -16.25 8.08
N MET A 91 -0.83 -15.56 8.49
CA MET A 91 -0.95 -14.24 9.15
C MET A 91 -1.73 -13.23 8.32
N TYR A 92 -1.64 -13.33 6.99
CA TYR A 92 -2.42 -12.51 6.08
C TYR A 92 -3.93 -12.70 6.29
N TYR A 93 -4.41 -13.95 6.36
CA TYR A 93 -5.83 -14.22 6.56
C TYR A 93 -6.32 -13.83 7.96
N ILE A 94 -5.48 -14.01 8.99
CA ILE A 94 -5.80 -13.53 10.35
C ILE A 94 -6.02 -12.02 10.32
N PHE A 95 -5.05 -11.26 9.79
CA PHE A 95 -5.21 -9.81 9.68
C PHE A 95 -6.39 -9.41 8.81
N TYR A 96 -6.57 -10.07 7.66
CA TYR A 96 -7.69 -9.79 6.75
C TYR A 96 -9.04 -9.83 7.47
N TRP A 97 -9.27 -10.86 8.29
CA TRP A 97 -10.51 -10.98 9.05
C TRP A 97 -10.60 -10.05 10.26
N LEU A 98 -9.47 -9.68 10.89
CA LEU A 98 -9.46 -8.62 11.90
C LEU A 98 -9.84 -7.26 11.30
N ASN A 99 -9.26 -6.94 10.14
CA ASN A 99 -9.47 -5.66 9.47
C ASN A 99 -10.86 -5.52 8.86
N HIS A 100 -11.40 -6.58 8.25
CA HIS A 100 -12.66 -6.53 7.51
C HIS A 100 -13.83 -7.21 8.23
N GLY A 101 -13.58 -7.92 9.33
CA GLY A 101 -14.61 -8.61 10.10
C GLY A 101 -15.17 -9.87 9.43
N THR A 102 -15.91 -10.66 10.20
CA THR A 102 -16.55 -11.91 9.73
C THR A 102 -18.04 -11.93 10.01
N LEU A 103 -18.76 -12.82 9.33
CA LEU A 103 -20.21 -13.04 9.50
C LEU A 103 -21.01 -11.73 9.41
N SER A 104 -21.82 -11.40 10.43
CA SER A 104 -22.62 -10.18 10.45
C SER A 104 -21.80 -8.94 10.83
N ASN A 105 -20.59 -9.13 11.35
CA ASN A 105 -19.67 -8.05 11.73
C ASN A 105 -18.71 -7.67 10.58
N ARG A 106 -18.97 -8.14 9.35
CA ARG A 106 -18.25 -7.70 8.14
C ARG A 106 -18.40 -6.19 7.94
N SER A 107 -17.30 -5.51 7.66
CA SER A 107 -17.26 -4.08 7.38
C SER A 107 -18.11 -3.74 6.15
N ALA A 108 -19.02 -2.78 6.30
CA ALA A 108 -19.77 -2.23 5.18
C ALA A 108 -18.90 -1.38 4.24
N ALA A 109 -17.75 -0.91 4.73
CA ALA A 109 -16.80 -0.11 3.95
C ALA A 109 -15.92 -0.96 3.02
N TYR A 110 -15.98 -2.30 3.11
CA TYR A 110 -15.17 -3.19 2.30
C TYR A 110 -16.02 -4.00 1.31
N HIS A 111 -15.64 -3.94 0.04
CA HIS A 111 -16.28 -4.74 -0.99
C HIS A 111 -15.72 -6.16 -1.00
N PHE A 112 -16.47 -7.10 -0.41
CA PHE A 112 -16.13 -8.52 -0.46
C PHE A 112 -16.40 -9.09 -1.85
N LYS A 113 -15.40 -9.74 -2.46
CA LYS A 113 -15.55 -10.44 -3.75
C LYS A 113 -16.73 -11.40 -3.78
N ASN A 114 -16.97 -12.08 -2.66
CA ASN A 114 -18.04 -13.06 -2.53
C ASN A 114 -18.97 -12.68 -1.36
N ALA A 115 -20.27 -12.75 -1.62
CA ALA A 115 -21.28 -12.73 -0.57
C ALA A 115 -21.10 -13.89 0.42
N ARG A 116 -21.81 -13.84 1.54
CA ARG A 116 -21.85 -14.96 2.48
C ARG A 116 -22.54 -16.15 1.81
N LYS A 117 -22.04 -17.36 2.06
CA LYS A 117 -22.70 -18.59 1.57
C LYS A 117 -24.10 -18.68 2.20
N PRO A 118 -25.10 -19.29 1.52
CA PRO A 118 -26.46 -19.41 2.05
C PRO A 118 -26.52 -19.98 3.48
N VAL A 119 -25.76 -21.05 3.73
CA VAL A 119 -25.66 -21.71 5.04
C VAL A 119 -25.29 -20.74 6.15
N SER A 120 -24.40 -19.80 5.86
CA SER A 120 -23.93 -18.83 6.84
C SER A 120 -24.53 -17.44 6.62
N ALA A 121 -25.54 -17.23 5.78
CA ALA A 121 -26.04 -15.88 5.48
C ALA A 121 -26.61 -15.19 6.73
N ASN A 122 -27.34 -15.94 7.56
CA ASN A 122 -28.07 -15.42 8.71
C ASN A 122 -27.30 -15.53 10.04
N TRP A 123 -26.10 -16.12 10.05
CA TRP A 123 -25.34 -16.27 11.29
C TRP A 123 -24.96 -14.89 11.85
N LYS A 124 -25.09 -14.72 13.16
CA LYS A 124 -24.78 -13.48 13.87
C LYS A 124 -23.39 -13.54 14.53
N GLY A 125 -22.86 -12.39 14.89
CA GLY A 125 -21.57 -12.24 15.54
C GLY A 125 -20.40 -12.27 14.56
N GLY A 126 -19.31 -12.89 14.98
CA GLY A 126 -18.02 -12.89 14.27
C GLY A 126 -17.06 -11.83 14.78
N ILE A 127 -15.88 -11.77 14.16
CA ILE A 127 -14.83 -10.80 14.47
C ILE A 127 -15.33 -9.43 14.01
N ARG A 128 -15.25 -8.42 14.90
CA ARG A 128 -15.57 -7.03 14.56
C ARG A 128 -14.45 -6.44 13.71
N ALA A 129 -14.82 -5.85 12.58
CA ALA A 129 -13.89 -5.15 11.72
C ALA A 129 -13.25 -3.95 12.44
N THR A 130 -11.93 -3.84 12.35
CA THR A 130 -11.19 -2.69 12.89
C THR A 130 -11.03 -1.57 11.86
N ASP A 131 -11.10 -1.89 10.56
CA ASP A 131 -10.88 -0.97 9.44
C ASP A 131 -9.55 -0.19 9.51
N ASP A 132 -8.54 -0.75 10.17
CA ASP A 132 -7.23 -0.13 10.43
C ASP A 132 -6.53 0.32 9.14
N ILE A 133 -6.65 -0.45 8.06
CA ILE A 133 -6.06 -0.09 6.75
C ILE A 133 -6.73 1.15 6.17
N LYS A 134 -8.07 1.25 6.25
CA LYS A 134 -8.81 2.41 5.75
C LYS A 134 -8.44 3.65 6.57
N LYS A 135 -8.43 3.53 7.90
CA LYS A 135 -8.00 4.60 8.80
C LYS A 135 -6.57 5.06 8.51
N ALA A 136 -5.65 4.11 8.30
CA ALA A 136 -4.27 4.43 7.92
C ALA A 136 -4.19 5.22 6.61
N TRP A 137 -5.02 4.87 5.60
CA TRP A 137 -5.09 5.61 4.35
C TRP A 137 -5.59 7.03 4.55
N GLU A 138 -6.73 7.21 5.22
CA GLU A 138 -7.32 8.54 5.43
C GLU A 138 -6.36 9.52 6.13
N VAL A 139 -5.58 9.02 7.09
CA VAL A 139 -4.61 9.82 7.84
C VAL A 139 -3.34 10.15 7.03
N SER A 140 -2.96 9.29 6.08
CA SER A 140 -1.66 9.40 5.39
C SER A 140 -1.76 9.84 3.92
N LYS A 141 -2.95 9.80 3.31
CA LYS A 141 -3.14 10.06 1.86
C LYS A 141 -2.52 11.38 1.40
N ALA A 142 -2.75 12.47 2.14
CA ALA A 142 -2.22 13.79 1.79
C ALA A 142 -0.69 13.80 1.79
N ARG A 143 -0.06 13.14 2.78
CA ARG A 143 1.41 13.03 2.89
C ARG A 143 2.00 12.15 1.79
N VAL A 144 1.29 11.10 1.38
CA VAL A 144 1.71 10.25 0.26
C VAL A 144 1.68 11.06 -1.03
N ILE A 145 0.57 11.75 -1.31
CA ILE A 145 0.41 12.58 -2.52
C ILE A 145 1.51 13.64 -2.59
N SER A 146 1.75 14.38 -1.51
CA SER A 146 2.80 15.40 -1.47
C SER A 146 4.23 14.82 -1.59
N ALA A 147 4.44 13.55 -1.20
CA ALA A 147 5.74 12.91 -1.28
C ALA A 147 6.06 12.37 -2.69
N ILE A 148 5.06 12.17 -3.56
CA ILE A 148 5.28 11.62 -4.91
C ILE A 148 6.25 12.49 -5.72
N PRO A 149 6.04 13.80 -5.92
CA PRO A 149 6.97 14.62 -6.69
C PRO A 149 8.39 14.60 -6.12
N VAL A 150 8.51 14.71 -4.80
CA VAL A 150 9.78 14.80 -4.09
C VAL A 150 10.59 13.52 -4.22
N GLU A 151 9.99 12.38 -3.90
CA GLU A 151 10.71 11.10 -3.90
C GLU A 151 10.99 10.59 -5.33
N MET A 152 10.17 11.00 -6.30
CA MET A 152 10.43 10.74 -7.71
C MET A 152 11.65 11.48 -8.24
N ARG A 153 11.75 12.80 -7.99
CA ARG A 153 12.91 13.60 -8.40
C ARG A 153 14.20 13.09 -7.73
N LYS A 154 14.15 12.70 -6.46
CA LYS A 154 15.29 12.05 -5.79
C LYS A 154 15.69 10.73 -6.46
N ALA A 155 14.72 9.94 -6.93
CA ALA A 155 14.99 8.68 -7.62
C ALA A 155 15.66 8.91 -8.98
N SER A 156 15.20 9.90 -9.76
CA SER A 156 15.84 10.26 -11.03
C SER A 156 17.25 10.81 -10.84
N GLU A 157 17.48 11.69 -9.87
CA GLU A 157 18.81 12.22 -9.54
C GLU A 157 19.80 11.10 -9.21
N ARG A 158 19.38 10.12 -8.39
CA ARG A 158 20.21 8.96 -8.07
C ARG A 158 20.52 8.12 -9.30
N PHE A 159 19.56 7.97 -10.21
CA PHE A 159 19.76 7.27 -11.46
C PHE A 159 20.78 8.00 -12.35
N ILE A 160 20.63 9.32 -12.54
CA ILE A 160 21.55 10.14 -13.34
C ILE A 160 22.97 10.06 -12.78
N LYS A 161 23.15 10.28 -11.47
CA LYS A 161 24.47 10.18 -10.81
C LYS A 161 25.11 8.82 -11.03
N ARG A 162 24.33 7.74 -10.94
CA ARG A 162 24.81 6.37 -11.19
C ARG A 162 25.20 6.13 -12.65
N MET A 163 24.54 6.79 -13.60
CA MET A 163 24.90 6.70 -15.01
C MET A 163 26.17 7.49 -15.31
N GLN A 164 26.27 8.73 -14.81
CA GLN A 164 27.46 9.57 -14.94
C GLN A 164 28.71 8.89 -14.35
N SER A 165 28.59 8.28 -13.16
CA SER A 165 29.70 7.55 -12.54
C SER A 165 30.14 6.31 -13.33
N LYS A 166 29.27 5.75 -14.17
CA LYS A 166 29.57 4.58 -15.00
C LYS A 166 30.15 4.96 -16.37
N THR A 167 29.77 6.10 -16.92
CA THR A 167 30.27 6.59 -18.21
C THR A 167 31.58 7.36 -18.09
N GLY A 168 32.05 7.68 -16.87
CA GLY A 168 33.34 8.32 -16.64
C GLY A 168 33.44 9.77 -17.11
N ILE A 169 32.34 10.35 -17.59
CA ILE A 169 32.26 11.75 -18.00
C ILE A 169 32.00 12.57 -16.73
N LYS A 170 33.04 13.28 -16.27
CA LYS A 170 32.94 14.35 -15.29
C LYS A 170 32.33 15.59 -15.92
#